data_AF-A0A1F3A2E8-F1
#
_entry.id   AF-A0A1F3A2E8-F1
#
_cell.length_a   1.000
_cell.length_b   1.000
_cell.length_c   1.000
_cell.angle_alpha   90.00
_cell.angle_beta   90.00
_cell.angle_gamma   90.00
#
_symmetry.space_group_name_H-M   'P 1'
#
loop_
_entity.id
_entity.type
_entity.pdbx_description
1 polymer ?
#
loop_
_entity_poly.entity_id
_entity_poly.type
_entity_poly.pdbx_seq_one_letter_code
_entity_poly.pdbx_strand_id
1 'polypeptide(L)'
;MADANPKYDKWEIVDNTYSEEFLAELGSEFKFDALAPKMASEIRVAGWRYLVEQTIDNDDGVMRRQTRKEYQALKNQISDFAELLLRPEYADIASDIYFAALRLRKPPPKTNFPQLTEFEKTRGAPYLAELVRLLRLLDAAADDGIKCFSPPKGRKKKYAVENFARRAAYIWTDMLGQPFTIDYHEGAGLTRAFEFVKALLNRLDASVPDTAIITGMRATIAQNREFELSKPNSSE
;
A
#
# COMPACT_ATOMS: atom_id res chain seq x y z
N MET A 1 -16.74 29.50 19.86
CA MET A 1 -16.72 28.07 19.51
C MET A 1 -15.26 27.70 19.26
N ALA A 2 -14.61 27.13 20.28
CA ALA A 2 -13.30 26.47 20.15
C ALA A 2 -13.51 25.12 19.45
N ASP A 3 -12.61 24.51 18.70
CA ASP A 3 -11.25 24.81 18.26
C ASP A 3 -11.00 23.89 17.05
N ALA A 4 -10.48 24.41 15.94
CA ALA A 4 -9.82 23.59 14.93
C ALA A 4 -8.60 24.38 14.47
N ASN A 5 -7.52 24.25 15.23
CA ASN A 5 -6.25 24.91 14.96
C ASN A 5 -5.61 24.25 13.70
N PRO A 6 -5.48 24.95 12.56
CA PRO A 6 -4.98 24.39 11.30
C PRO A 6 -3.45 24.44 11.26
N LYS A 7 -2.77 24.09 12.37
CA LYS A 7 -1.38 24.50 12.56
C LYS A 7 -0.30 23.53 12.10
N TYR A 8 -0.63 22.30 11.72
CA TYR A 8 0.38 21.29 11.39
C TYR A 8 0.01 20.47 10.16
N ASP A 9 0.96 20.35 9.21
CA ASP A 9 0.89 19.31 8.18
C ASP A 9 0.82 17.94 8.88
N LYS A 10 0.06 16.99 8.32
CA LYS A 10 -0.03 15.62 8.87
C LYS A 10 1.36 14.97 8.96
N TRP A 11 2.29 15.37 8.10
CA TRP A 11 3.69 14.96 8.20
C TRP A 11 4.36 15.45 9.48
N GLU A 12 4.17 16.71 9.84
CA GLU A 12 4.73 17.29 11.06
C GLU A 12 4.15 16.63 12.32
N ILE A 13 2.85 16.29 12.31
CA ILE A 13 2.25 15.51 13.40
C ILE A 13 2.96 14.16 13.54
N VAL A 14 3.17 13.46 12.42
CA VAL A 14 3.81 12.14 12.41
C VAL A 14 5.27 12.22 12.83
N ASP A 15 6.04 13.18 12.33
CA ASP A 15 7.46 13.33 12.65
C ASP A 15 7.65 13.63 14.14
N ASN A 16 6.78 14.47 14.72
CA ASN A 16 6.78 14.75 16.15
C ASN A 16 6.32 13.55 16.99
N THR A 17 5.35 12.77 16.49
CA THR A 17 4.77 11.64 17.23
C THR A 17 5.68 10.40 17.20
N TYR A 18 6.27 10.14 16.03
CA TYR A 18 7.26 9.11 15.76
C TYR A 18 8.67 9.71 15.77
N SER A 19 8.99 10.30 16.92
CA SER A 19 10.31 10.85 17.22
C SER A 19 11.38 9.75 17.24
N GLU A 20 12.64 10.14 17.18
CA GLU A 20 13.76 9.18 17.25
C GLU A 20 13.73 8.37 18.55
N GLU A 21 13.35 8.98 19.67
CA GLU A 21 13.22 8.30 20.96
C GLU A 21 12.17 7.21 20.90
N PHE A 22 10.96 7.52 20.40
CA PHE A 22 9.91 6.52 20.25
C PHE A 22 10.31 5.39 19.30
N LEU A 23 10.93 5.73 18.17
CA LEU A 23 11.42 4.71 17.23
C LEU A 23 12.48 3.83 17.88
N ALA A 24 13.41 4.39 18.65
CA ALA A 24 14.41 3.60 19.38
C ALA A 24 13.76 2.67 20.42
N GLU A 25 12.77 3.15 21.17
CA GLU A 25 11.99 2.34 22.12
C GLU A 25 11.25 1.19 21.41
N LEU A 26 10.58 1.50 20.30
CA LEU A 26 9.88 0.52 19.47
C LEU A 26 10.85 -0.54 18.92
N GLY A 27 12.00 -0.11 18.39
CA GLY A 27 13.04 -0.99 17.88
C GLY A 27 13.60 -1.91 18.96
N SER A 28 13.83 -1.38 20.17
CA SER A 28 14.25 -2.16 21.34
C SER A 28 13.19 -3.20 21.74
N GLU A 29 11.93 -2.77 21.84
CA GLU A 29 10.82 -3.63 22.22
C GLU A 29 10.66 -4.81 21.24
N PHE A 30 10.60 -4.53 19.94
CA PHE A 30 10.31 -5.53 18.91
C PHE A 30 11.58 -6.11 18.26
N LYS A 31 12.76 -5.77 18.78
CA LYS A 31 14.07 -6.30 18.38
C LYS A 31 14.41 -6.06 16.91
N PHE A 32 14.27 -4.83 16.44
CA PHE A 32 14.67 -4.41 15.09
C PHE A 32 15.28 -3.01 15.08
N ASP A 33 16.03 -2.67 14.03
CA ASP A 33 16.55 -1.31 13.85
C ASP A 33 15.48 -0.40 13.25
N ALA A 34 14.71 0.24 14.12
CA ALA A 34 13.67 1.19 13.74
C ALA A 34 14.20 2.54 13.24
N LEU A 35 15.46 2.87 13.55
CA LEU A 35 16.10 4.12 13.13
C LEU A 35 16.76 4.01 11.74
N ALA A 36 16.91 2.79 11.22
CA ALA A 36 17.32 2.57 9.84
C ALA A 36 16.47 3.45 8.88
N PRO A 37 17.08 4.26 7.99
CA PRO A 37 16.35 5.30 7.24
C PRO A 37 15.12 4.78 6.47
N LYS A 38 15.23 3.59 5.86
CA LYS A 38 14.11 2.95 5.16
C LYS A 38 12.99 2.56 6.13
N MET A 39 13.33 1.99 7.28
CA MET A 39 12.36 1.53 8.28
C MET A 39 11.62 2.71 8.90
N ALA A 40 12.36 3.72 9.36
CA ALA A 40 11.78 4.95 9.91
C ALA A 40 10.84 5.63 8.92
N SER A 41 11.22 5.67 7.63
CA SER A 41 10.38 6.21 6.56
C SER A 41 9.07 5.44 6.39
N GLU A 42 9.12 4.10 6.33
CA GLU A 42 7.92 3.26 6.16
C GLU A 42 6.96 3.37 7.36
N ILE A 43 7.48 3.41 8.59
CA ILE A 43 6.68 3.63 9.81
C ILE A 43 5.98 4.99 9.74
N ARG A 44 6.70 6.06 9.38
CA ARG A 44 6.13 7.40 9.24
C ARG A 44 5.08 7.48 8.12
N VAL A 45 5.34 6.85 6.97
CA VAL A 45 4.35 6.77 5.88
C VAL A 45 3.06 6.07 6.35
N ALA A 46 3.16 5.01 7.16
CA ALA A 46 1.99 4.34 7.73
C ALA A 46 1.19 5.29 8.63
N GLY A 47 1.87 6.03 9.52
CA GLY A 47 1.22 7.01 10.39
C GLY A 47 0.57 8.16 9.64
N TRP A 48 1.27 8.71 8.64
CA TRP A 48 0.75 9.80 7.82
C TRP A 48 -0.51 9.38 7.07
N ARG A 49 -0.50 8.19 6.47
CA ARG A 49 -1.67 7.64 5.78
C ARG A 49 -2.86 7.47 6.71
N TYR A 50 -2.64 7.01 7.93
CA TYR A 50 -3.70 6.91 8.93
C TYR A 50 -4.36 8.27 9.20
N LEU A 51 -3.59 9.32 9.47
CA LEU A 51 -4.12 10.68 9.68
C LEU A 51 -4.82 11.24 8.43
N VAL A 52 -4.31 10.91 7.23
CA VAL A 52 -4.97 11.26 5.97
C VAL A 52 -6.34 10.60 5.89
N GLU A 53 -6.43 9.32 6.19
CA GLU A 53 -7.61 8.50 5.95
C GLU A 53 -8.66 8.59 7.06
N GLN A 54 -8.30 9.07 8.25
CA GLN A 54 -9.28 9.44 9.28
C GLN A 54 -10.33 10.44 8.75
N THR A 55 -9.96 11.33 7.82
CA THR A 55 -10.93 12.26 7.22
C THR A 55 -11.96 11.54 6.34
N ILE A 56 -11.62 10.37 5.80
CA ILE A 56 -12.51 9.53 5.00
C ILE A 56 -13.51 8.78 5.92
N ASP A 57 -13.07 8.38 7.10
CA ASP A 57 -13.94 7.73 8.10
C ASP A 57 -14.93 8.70 8.75
N ASN A 58 -14.52 9.96 8.91
CA ASN A 58 -15.34 11.03 9.48
C ASN A 58 -16.33 11.64 8.49
N ASP A 59 -16.17 11.35 7.19
CA ASP A 59 -17.12 11.75 6.18
C ASP A 59 -18.24 10.71 6.06
N ASP A 60 -19.47 11.15 5.79
CA ASP A 60 -20.69 10.33 5.72
C ASP A 60 -20.75 9.47 4.44
N GLY A 61 -19.60 8.92 4.06
CA GLY A 61 -19.41 8.10 2.86
C GLY A 61 -19.32 8.90 1.56
N VAL A 62 -19.34 10.25 1.60
CA VAL A 62 -19.24 11.09 0.40
C VAL A 62 -17.87 10.90 -0.27
N MET A 63 -16.77 11.10 0.46
CA MET A 63 -15.40 10.89 0.02
C MET A 63 -15.16 9.44 -0.37
N ARG A 64 -15.67 8.45 0.38
CA ARG A 64 -15.55 7.03 0.00
C ARG A 64 -16.18 6.76 -1.36
N ARG A 65 -17.38 7.28 -1.63
CA ARG A 65 -18.06 7.15 -2.93
C ARG A 65 -17.27 7.85 -4.03
N GLN A 66 -16.79 9.06 -3.77
CA GLN A 66 -16.02 9.85 -4.73
C GLN A 66 -14.70 9.17 -5.10
N THR A 67 -13.90 8.78 -4.10
CA THR A 67 -12.64 8.04 -4.30
C THR A 67 -12.86 6.71 -5.02
N ARG A 68 -13.92 5.97 -4.69
CA ARG A 68 -14.26 4.74 -5.44
C ARG A 68 -14.54 5.04 -6.91
N LYS A 69 -15.28 6.10 -7.20
CA LYS A 69 -15.58 6.53 -8.58
C LYS A 69 -14.31 6.93 -9.32
N GLU A 70 -13.38 7.59 -8.66
CA GLU A 70 -12.07 7.95 -9.21
C GLU A 70 -11.22 6.72 -9.53
N TYR A 71 -11.15 5.73 -8.63
CA TYR A 71 -10.47 4.46 -8.93
C TYR A 71 -11.13 3.70 -10.08
N GLN A 72 -12.46 3.71 -10.17
CA GLN A 72 -13.17 3.10 -11.30
C GLN A 72 -12.86 3.82 -12.62
N ALA A 73 -12.83 5.15 -12.61
CA ALA A 73 -12.47 5.94 -13.79
C ALA A 73 -11.01 5.69 -14.21
N LEU A 74 -10.09 5.65 -13.24
CA LEU A 74 -8.69 5.31 -13.46
C LEU A 74 -8.55 3.91 -14.07
N LYS A 75 -9.24 2.91 -13.52
CA LYS A 75 -9.22 1.54 -14.05
C LYS A 75 -9.64 1.49 -15.52
N ASN A 76 -10.75 2.17 -15.85
CA ASN A 76 -11.24 2.21 -17.22
C ASN A 76 -10.21 2.86 -18.15
N GLN A 77 -9.60 3.99 -17.74
CA GLN A 77 -8.56 4.65 -18.52
C GLN A 77 -7.31 3.79 -18.73
N ILE A 78 -6.90 3.02 -17.72
CA ILE A 78 -5.77 2.09 -17.82
C ILE A 78 -6.07 0.98 -18.81
N SER A 79 -7.26 0.38 -18.72
CA SER A 79 -7.71 -0.67 -19.64
C SER A 79 -7.76 -0.15 -21.07
N ASP A 80 -8.42 1.00 -21.29
CA ASP A 80 -8.54 1.62 -22.61
C ASP A 80 -7.17 1.93 -23.22
N PHE A 81 -6.23 2.45 -22.42
CA PHE A 81 -4.89 2.78 -22.88
C PHE A 81 -4.05 1.53 -23.16
N ALA A 82 -4.14 0.50 -22.31
CA ALA A 82 -3.46 -0.77 -22.53
C ALA A 82 -3.96 -1.46 -23.81
N GLU A 83 -5.27 -1.45 -24.07
CA GLU A 83 -5.84 -1.97 -25.32
C GLU A 83 -5.41 -1.15 -26.54
N LEU A 84 -5.38 0.19 -26.42
CA LEU A 84 -4.92 1.08 -27.48
C LEU A 84 -3.50 0.75 -27.93
N LEU A 85 -2.58 0.54 -26.99
CA LEU A 85 -1.18 0.22 -27.27
C LEU A 85 -0.97 -1.12 -27.99
N LEU A 86 -1.96 -2.02 -27.95
CA LEU A 86 -1.88 -3.35 -28.54
C LEU A 86 -2.60 -3.44 -29.90
N ARG A 87 -3.19 -2.35 -30.39
CA ARG A 87 -3.90 -2.37 -31.68
C ARG A 87 -2.91 -2.41 -32.87
N PRO A 88 -3.28 -3.05 -33.99
CA PRO A 88 -2.41 -3.16 -35.17
C PRO A 88 -1.95 -1.81 -35.74
N GLU A 89 -2.76 -0.76 -35.59
CA GLU A 89 -2.44 0.60 -36.07
C GLU A 89 -1.23 1.22 -35.34
N TYR A 90 -0.84 0.66 -34.19
CA TYR A 90 0.31 1.07 -33.40
C TYR A 90 1.45 0.03 -33.45
N ALA A 91 1.52 -0.81 -34.48
CA ALA A 91 2.57 -1.83 -34.62
C ALA A 91 4.01 -1.27 -34.51
N ASP A 92 4.22 -0.01 -34.89
CA ASP A 92 5.52 0.67 -34.83
C ASP A 92 5.86 1.27 -33.46
N ILE A 93 4.92 1.31 -32.50
CA ILE A 93 5.10 1.99 -31.21
C ILE A 93 6.31 1.44 -30.43
N ALA A 94 6.58 0.14 -30.55
CA ALA A 94 7.76 -0.50 -30.01
C ALA A 94 9.06 0.16 -30.53
N SER A 95 9.15 0.34 -31.85
CA SER A 95 10.31 0.97 -32.50
C SER A 95 10.42 2.45 -32.13
N ASP A 96 9.30 3.16 -32.05
CA ASP A 96 9.27 4.57 -31.66
C ASP A 96 9.74 4.80 -30.22
N ILE A 97 9.33 3.94 -29.28
CA ILE A 97 9.80 3.98 -27.89
C ILE A 97 11.32 3.76 -27.84
N TYR A 98 11.84 2.82 -28.63
CA TYR A 98 13.28 2.58 -28.73
C TYR A 98 14.04 3.81 -29.26
N PHE A 99 13.57 4.43 -30.34
CA PHE A 99 14.19 5.64 -30.88
C PHE A 99 14.10 6.82 -29.91
N ALA A 100 12.99 6.97 -29.20
CA ALA A 100 12.84 7.97 -28.15
C ALA A 100 13.82 7.75 -26.99
N ALA A 101 14.00 6.50 -26.55
CA ALA A 101 14.95 6.14 -25.50
C ALA A 101 16.39 6.51 -25.89
N LEU A 102 16.81 6.21 -27.13
CA LEU A 102 18.12 6.61 -27.67
C LEU A 102 18.33 8.13 -27.67
N ARG A 103 17.28 8.90 -28.01
CA ARG A 103 17.33 10.37 -28.06
C ARG A 103 17.35 11.02 -26.68
N LEU A 104 16.55 10.50 -25.75
CA LEU A 104 16.36 11.10 -24.42
C LEU A 104 17.61 11.04 -23.55
N ARG A 105 18.54 10.10 -23.82
CA ARG A 105 19.78 9.86 -23.03
C ARG A 105 19.53 9.82 -21.52
N LYS A 106 18.31 9.50 -21.09
CA LYS A 106 17.97 9.42 -19.67
C LYS A 106 18.54 8.11 -19.14
N PRO A 107 19.27 8.13 -18.02
CA PRO A 107 19.68 6.89 -17.39
C PRO A 107 18.41 6.10 -17.01
N PRO A 108 18.43 4.77 -17.18
CA PRO A 108 17.32 3.94 -16.70
C PRO A 108 17.13 4.18 -15.19
N PRO A 109 15.89 4.12 -14.68
CA PRO A 109 15.66 4.24 -13.25
C PRO A 109 16.41 3.12 -12.54
N LYS A 110 17.13 3.47 -11.46
CA LYS A 110 17.87 2.50 -10.62
C LYS A 110 16.87 1.59 -9.91
N THR A 111 16.47 0.54 -10.60
CA THR A 111 15.42 -0.40 -10.20
C THR A 111 15.90 -1.80 -10.50
N ASN A 112 15.51 -2.77 -9.68
CA ASN A 112 15.80 -4.19 -9.93
C ASN A 112 14.78 -4.82 -10.89
N PHE A 113 14.15 -4.02 -11.77
CA PHE A 113 13.34 -4.60 -12.83
C PHE A 113 14.22 -5.50 -13.70
N PRO A 114 13.70 -6.64 -14.20
CA PRO A 114 14.48 -7.52 -15.04
C PRO A 114 15.13 -6.70 -16.16
N GLN A 115 16.47 -6.73 -16.24
CA GLN A 115 17.14 -6.22 -17.41
C GLN A 115 16.74 -7.13 -18.57
N LEU A 116 16.12 -6.55 -19.58
CA LEU A 116 15.73 -7.23 -20.79
C LEU A 116 16.96 -7.93 -21.37
N THR A 117 16.84 -9.23 -21.61
CA THR A 117 17.98 -10.07 -21.97
C THR A 117 18.47 -9.73 -23.39
N GLU A 118 19.72 -10.09 -23.72
CA GLU A 118 20.28 -9.96 -25.08
C GLU A 118 19.37 -10.60 -26.16
N PHE A 119 18.59 -11.62 -25.80
CA PHE A 119 17.66 -12.34 -26.68
C PHE A 119 16.44 -11.49 -27.09
N GLU A 120 16.13 -10.45 -26.33
CA GLU A 120 14.96 -9.57 -26.54
C GLU A 120 15.27 -8.31 -27.36
N LYS A 121 16.50 -8.17 -27.90
CA LYS A 121 16.97 -7.05 -28.75
C LYS A 121 16.27 -6.96 -30.12
N THR A 122 14.95 -6.95 -30.13
CA THR A 122 14.15 -6.38 -31.21
C THR A 122 13.92 -4.90 -30.91
N ARG A 123 13.60 -4.10 -31.93
CA ARG A 123 13.44 -2.63 -31.88
C ARG A 123 12.34 -2.20 -30.88
N GLY A 124 12.62 -2.23 -29.58
CA GLY A 124 11.80 -1.71 -28.49
C GLY A 124 10.55 -2.51 -28.06
N ALA A 125 10.31 -3.70 -28.60
CA ALA A 125 9.28 -4.61 -28.08
C ALA A 125 9.40 -4.89 -26.57
N PRO A 126 10.61 -4.97 -25.99
CA PRO A 126 10.77 -5.14 -24.55
C PRO A 126 10.26 -3.97 -23.70
N TYR A 127 10.47 -2.73 -24.16
CA TYR A 127 9.95 -1.55 -23.47
C TYR A 127 8.42 -1.52 -23.48
N LEU A 128 7.81 -1.92 -24.60
CA LEU A 128 6.37 -2.02 -24.73
C LEU A 128 5.80 -3.12 -23.81
N ALA A 129 6.44 -4.29 -23.77
CA ALA A 129 6.02 -5.38 -22.87
C ALA A 129 6.06 -4.97 -21.40
N GLU A 130 7.12 -4.26 -20.98
CA GLU A 130 7.25 -3.77 -19.61
C GLU A 130 6.21 -2.69 -19.29
N LEU A 131 5.93 -1.77 -20.23
CA LEU A 131 4.86 -0.79 -20.08
C LEU A 131 3.50 -1.47 -19.88
N VAL A 132 3.18 -2.47 -20.70
CA VAL A 132 1.95 -3.26 -20.57
C VAL A 132 1.89 -3.98 -19.22
N ARG A 133 3.00 -4.53 -18.74
CA ARG A 133 3.09 -5.16 -17.42
C ARG A 133 2.79 -4.16 -16.30
N LEU A 134 3.37 -2.96 -16.36
CA LEU A 134 3.12 -1.89 -15.38
C LEU A 134 1.66 -1.41 -15.40
N LEU A 135 1.06 -1.28 -16.57
CA LEU A 135 -0.37 -0.95 -16.70
C LEU A 135 -1.25 -2.03 -16.06
N ARG A 136 -0.94 -3.31 -16.23
CA ARG A 136 -1.67 -4.42 -15.57
C ARG A 136 -1.52 -4.40 -14.05
N LEU A 137 -0.34 -4.07 -13.53
CA LEU A 137 -0.16 -3.89 -12.09
C LEU A 137 -0.97 -2.72 -11.55
N LEU A 138 -1.05 -1.63 -12.31
CA LEU A 138 -1.84 -0.46 -11.95
C LEU A 138 -3.35 -0.76 -11.99
N ASP A 139 -3.82 -1.57 -12.96
CA ASP A 139 -5.20 -2.06 -13.02
C ASP A 139 -5.57 -2.88 -11.78
N ALA A 140 -4.72 -3.84 -11.40
CA ALA A 140 -4.92 -4.63 -10.18
C ALA A 140 -4.94 -3.76 -8.90
N ALA A 141 -4.04 -2.78 -8.81
CA ALA A 141 -4.02 -1.83 -7.71
C ALA A 141 -5.28 -0.95 -7.66
N ALA A 142 -5.83 -0.58 -8.83
CA ALA A 142 -7.09 0.15 -8.91
C ALA A 142 -8.28 -0.70 -8.45
N ASP A 143 -8.31 -1.99 -8.80
CA ASP A 143 -9.31 -2.94 -8.30
C ASP A 143 -9.27 -3.08 -6.77
N ASP A 144 -8.08 -3.17 -6.20
CA ASP A 144 -7.93 -3.20 -4.74
C ASP A 144 -8.42 -1.90 -4.11
N GLY A 145 -8.15 -0.75 -4.74
CA GLY A 145 -8.74 0.54 -4.38
C GLY A 145 -10.28 0.50 -4.38
N ILE A 146 -10.90 0.02 -5.46
CA ILE A 146 -12.36 -0.09 -5.57
C ILE A 146 -12.95 -0.97 -4.45
N LYS A 147 -12.33 -2.12 -4.18
CA LYS A 147 -12.76 -3.03 -3.10
C LYS A 147 -12.63 -2.36 -1.73
N CYS A 148 -11.50 -1.70 -1.47
CA CYS A 148 -11.23 -0.96 -0.23
C CYS A 148 -12.27 0.12 0.07
N PHE A 149 -12.67 0.88 -0.96
CA PHE A 149 -13.64 1.97 -0.83
C PHE A 149 -15.09 1.55 -1.07
N SER A 150 -15.37 0.27 -1.30
CA SER A 150 -16.73 -0.23 -1.42
C SER A 150 -17.49 -0.11 -0.10
N PRO A 151 -18.82 0.13 -0.12
CA PRO A 151 -19.61 0.22 1.10
C PRO A 151 -19.43 -1.06 1.94
N PRO A 152 -19.16 -0.94 3.24
CA PRO A 152 -19.04 -2.12 4.10
C PRO A 152 -20.38 -2.86 4.13
N LYS A 153 -20.34 -4.20 4.04
CA LYS A 153 -21.49 -5.03 4.40
C LYS A 153 -21.61 -5.02 5.94
N GLY A 154 -22.58 -4.29 6.48
CA GLY A 154 -22.81 -4.21 7.94
C GLY A 154 -22.26 -2.93 8.59
N ARG A 155 -21.68 -3.05 9.80
CA ARG A 155 -21.21 -1.92 10.60
C ARG A 155 -20.14 -1.09 9.86
N LYS A 156 -20.18 0.24 10.02
CA LYS A 156 -19.19 1.16 9.43
C LYS A 156 -17.79 0.73 9.84
N LYS A 157 -17.00 0.24 8.88
CA LYS A 157 -15.58 -0.10 9.05
C LYS A 157 -14.76 1.17 9.24
N LYS A 158 -13.81 1.16 10.19
CA LYS A 158 -12.80 2.20 10.36
C LYS A 158 -11.70 2.00 9.33
N TYR A 159 -11.89 2.57 8.14
CA TYR A 159 -10.98 2.44 6.99
C TYR A 159 -9.54 2.79 7.33
N ALA A 160 -9.33 3.87 8.08
CA ALA A 160 -8.00 4.32 8.46
C ALA A 160 -7.26 3.25 9.27
N VAL A 161 -7.96 2.58 10.20
CA VAL A 161 -7.39 1.50 11.03
C VAL A 161 -7.10 0.26 10.19
N GLU A 162 -8.00 -0.12 9.28
CA GLU A 162 -7.78 -1.27 8.38
C GLU A 162 -6.55 -1.06 7.48
N ASN A 163 -6.42 0.12 6.87
CA ASN A 163 -5.29 0.41 6.00
C ASN A 163 -3.97 0.57 6.78
N PHE A 164 -4.03 1.13 7.99
CA PHE A 164 -2.88 1.16 8.89
C PHE A 164 -2.41 -0.25 9.24
N ALA A 165 -3.33 -1.15 9.60
CA ALA A 165 -3.02 -2.55 9.87
C ALA A 165 -2.40 -3.25 8.65
N ARG A 166 -2.86 -2.95 7.43
CA ARG A 166 -2.26 -3.46 6.18
C ARG A 166 -0.81 -3.01 6.01
N ARG A 167 -0.50 -1.74 6.27
CA ARG A 167 0.87 -1.22 6.17
C ARG A 167 1.77 -1.77 7.26
N ALA A 168 1.26 -1.86 8.48
CA ALA A 168 1.97 -2.49 9.59
C ALA A 168 2.24 -3.97 9.30
N ALA A 169 1.31 -4.67 8.63
CA ALA A 169 1.54 -6.03 8.15
C ALA A 169 2.71 -6.09 7.18
N TYR A 170 2.77 -5.24 6.17
CA TYR A 170 3.92 -5.18 5.24
C TYR A 170 5.25 -4.97 5.97
N ILE A 171 5.32 -4.05 6.94
CA ILE A 171 6.52 -3.86 7.76
C ILE A 171 6.86 -5.16 8.52
N TRP A 172 5.87 -5.78 9.15
CA TRP A 172 6.04 -6.97 9.97
C TRP A 172 6.43 -8.22 9.15
N THR A 173 5.78 -8.46 8.02
CA THR A 173 5.99 -9.63 7.18
C THR A 173 7.18 -9.46 6.25
N ASP A 174 7.20 -8.39 5.46
CA ASP A 174 8.14 -8.25 4.35
C ASP A 174 9.47 -7.63 4.80
N MET A 175 9.46 -6.77 5.82
CA MET A 175 10.69 -6.15 6.31
C MET A 175 11.30 -6.88 7.50
N LEU A 176 10.47 -7.41 8.42
CA LEU A 176 10.94 -8.13 9.61
C LEU A 176 10.90 -9.65 9.49
N GLY A 177 10.27 -10.20 8.44
CA GLY A 177 10.19 -11.65 8.22
C GLY A 177 9.35 -12.39 9.26
N GLN A 178 8.43 -11.69 9.94
CA GLN A 178 7.64 -12.25 11.04
C GLN A 178 6.22 -12.59 10.57
N PRO A 179 5.60 -13.66 11.08
CA PRO A 179 4.22 -14.00 10.73
C PRO A 179 3.25 -12.97 11.32
N PHE A 180 2.34 -12.47 10.48
CA PHE A 180 1.29 -11.52 10.88
C PHE A 180 0.00 -12.25 11.24
N THR A 181 -0.18 -12.54 12.53
CA THR A 181 -1.25 -13.40 13.05
C THR A 181 -2.05 -12.72 14.15
N ILE A 182 -3.24 -13.27 14.46
CA ILE A 182 -4.01 -12.99 15.68
C ILE A 182 -4.41 -14.34 16.26
N ASP A 183 -4.25 -14.52 17.57
CA ASP A 183 -4.78 -15.68 18.30
C ASP A 183 -5.86 -15.21 19.28
N TYR A 184 -6.92 -15.99 19.42
CA TYR A 184 -8.02 -15.71 20.36
C TYR A 184 -8.61 -16.98 20.98
N HIS A 185 -7.98 -18.14 20.78
CA HIS A 185 -8.37 -19.36 21.46
C HIS A 185 -7.56 -19.44 22.76
N GLU A 186 -8.26 -19.33 23.90
CA GLU A 186 -7.74 -19.42 25.28
C GLU A 186 -7.22 -18.12 25.94
N GLY A 187 -8.15 -17.26 26.39
CA GLY A 187 -8.04 -16.53 27.67
C GLY A 187 -6.97 -15.45 27.89
N ALA A 188 -5.87 -15.42 27.14
CA ALA A 188 -4.83 -14.40 27.12
C ALA A 188 -3.97 -14.61 25.87
N GLY A 189 -3.98 -13.71 24.87
CA GLY A 189 -3.18 -13.97 23.67
C GLY A 189 -3.21 -12.92 22.57
N LEU A 190 -3.09 -11.65 22.92
CA LEU A 190 -2.74 -10.64 21.92
C LEU A 190 -1.35 -10.99 21.36
N THR A 191 -1.27 -11.27 20.05
CA THR A 191 -0.02 -11.69 19.40
C THR A 191 1.00 -10.57 19.39
N ARG A 192 2.28 -10.90 19.17
CA ARG A 192 3.31 -9.86 19.02
C ARG A 192 3.03 -8.91 17.85
N ALA A 193 2.43 -9.42 16.77
CA ALA A 193 1.96 -8.61 15.66
C ALA A 193 0.85 -7.63 16.09
N PHE A 194 -0.08 -8.05 16.94
CA PHE A 194 -1.09 -7.15 17.49
C PHE A 194 -0.45 -6.05 18.34
N GLU A 195 0.45 -6.42 19.26
CA GLU A 195 1.11 -5.45 20.13
C GLU A 195 1.93 -4.43 19.31
N PHE A 196 2.53 -4.87 18.20
CA PHE A 196 3.24 -3.98 17.27
C PHE A 196 2.29 -2.94 16.63
N VAL A 197 1.17 -3.41 16.06
CA VAL A 197 0.17 -2.52 15.46
C VAL A 197 -0.40 -1.56 16.50
N LYS A 198 -0.66 -2.05 17.71
CA LYS A 198 -1.18 -1.27 18.83
C LYS A 198 -0.18 -0.22 19.31
N ALA A 199 1.09 -0.57 19.49
CA ALA A 199 2.14 0.34 19.93
C ALA A 199 2.27 1.54 18.98
N LEU A 200 2.30 1.27 17.66
CA LEU A 200 2.35 2.32 16.64
C LEU A 200 1.06 3.16 16.64
N LEU A 201 -0.11 2.51 16.61
CA LEU A 201 -1.38 3.23 16.45
C LEU A 201 -1.74 4.05 17.69
N ASN A 202 -1.54 3.51 18.90
CA ASN A 202 -1.83 4.22 20.15
C ASN A 202 -0.95 5.45 20.34
N ARG A 203 0.24 5.44 19.74
CA ARG A 203 1.12 6.61 19.76
C ARG A 203 0.52 7.77 18.97
N LEU A 204 -0.22 7.50 17.89
CA LEU A 204 -0.95 8.49 17.09
C LEU A 204 -2.35 8.81 17.63
N ASP A 205 -3.11 7.78 18.00
CA ASP A 205 -4.48 7.89 18.46
C ASP A 205 -4.80 6.80 19.51
N ALA A 206 -4.60 7.14 20.78
CA ALA A 206 -4.89 6.26 21.91
C ALA A 206 -6.39 5.96 22.09
N SER A 207 -7.29 6.61 21.35
CA SER A 207 -8.74 6.37 21.43
C SER A 207 -9.20 5.16 20.59
N VAL A 208 -8.32 4.59 19.77
CA VAL A 208 -8.66 3.41 18.96
C VAL A 208 -8.79 2.18 19.86
N PRO A 209 -9.97 1.54 19.93
CA PRO A 209 -10.13 0.36 20.77
C PRO A 209 -9.44 -0.86 20.15
N ASP A 210 -8.92 -1.75 21.00
CA ASP A 210 -8.29 -3.02 20.60
C ASP A 210 -9.15 -3.83 19.61
N THR A 211 -10.47 -3.81 19.78
CA THR A 211 -11.42 -4.50 18.87
C THR A 211 -11.39 -3.95 17.44
N ALA A 212 -11.13 -2.65 17.25
CA ALA A 212 -10.97 -2.06 15.92
C ALA A 212 -9.65 -2.47 15.28
N ILE A 213 -8.56 -2.53 16.06
CA ILE A 213 -7.25 -3.00 15.62
C ILE A 213 -7.34 -4.47 15.18
N ILE A 214 -7.95 -5.33 16.03
CA ILE A 214 -8.18 -6.74 15.71
C ILE A 214 -8.97 -6.89 14.41
N THR A 215 -10.02 -6.08 14.23
CA THR A 215 -10.84 -6.12 13.01
C THR A 215 -10.01 -5.76 11.77
N GLY A 216 -9.19 -4.72 11.83
CA GLY A 216 -8.31 -4.32 10.73
C GLY A 216 -7.24 -5.36 10.40
N MET A 217 -6.64 -5.96 11.42
CA MET A 217 -5.70 -7.07 11.23
C MET A 217 -6.38 -8.29 10.60
N ARG A 218 -7.59 -8.68 11.04
CA ARG A 218 -8.35 -9.80 10.43
C ARG A 218 -8.66 -9.55 8.96
N ALA A 219 -9.07 -8.32 8.61
CA ALA A 219 -9.31 -7.95 7.23
C ALA A 219 -8.04 -8.07 6.37
N THR A 220 -6.89 -7.67 6.93
CA THR A 220 -5.58 -7.79 6.27
C THR A 220 -5.18 -9.26 6.08
N ILE A 221 -5.31 -10.08 7.12
CA ILE A 221 -5.01 -11.53 7.05
C ILE A 221 -5.88 -12.22 6.00
N ALA A 222 -7.17 -11.90 5.96
CA ALA A 222 -8.09 -12.45 4.96
C ALA A 222 -7.66 -12.06 3.52
N GLN A 223 -7.30 -10.80 3.30
CA GLN A 223 -6.83 -10.31 2.00
C GLN A 223 -5.53 -10.98 1.57
N ASN A 224 -4.55 -11.11 2.49
CA ASN A 224 -3.29 -11.78 2.19
C ASN A 224 -3.51 -13.25 1.80
N ARG A 225 -4.41 -13.94 2.50
CA ARG A 225 -4.77 -15.33 2.18
C ARG A 225 -5.47 -15.45 0.81
N GLU A 226 -6.38 -14.55 0.48
CA GLU A 226 -7.00 -14.49 -0.85
C GLU A 226 -5.95 -14.28 -1.95
N PHE A 227 -4.95 -13.44 -1.69
CA PHE A 227 -3.84 -13.21 -2.61
C PHE A 227 -2.93 -14.43 -2.76
N GLU A 228 -2.62 -15.14 -1.66
CA GLU A 228 -1.86 -16.39 -1.71
C GLU A 228 -2.59 -17.47 -2.51
N LEU A 229 -3.91 -17.59 -2.35
CA LEU A 229 -4.76 -18.54 -3.07
C LEU A 229 -4.94 -18.18 -4.56
N SER A 230 -4.75 -16.91 -4.94
CA SER A 230 -4.87 -16.45 -6.32
C SER A 230 -3.54 -16.48 -7.10
N LYS A 231 -2.41 -16.74 -6.42
CA LYS A 231 -1.15 -17.00 -7.12
C LYS A 231 -1.30 -18.26 -7.97
N PRO A 232 -0.99 -18.21 -9.28
CA PRO A 232 -0.94 -19.43 -10.09
C PRO A 232 0.05 -20.39 -9.45
N ASN A 233 -0.33 -21.67 -9.33
CA ASN A 233 0.55 -22.73 -8.86
C ASN A 233 1.80 -22.74 -9.73
N SER A 234 2.89 -22.12 -9.26
CA SER A 234 4.22 -22.29 -9.83
C SER A 234 4.73 -23.65 -9.37
N SER A 235 4.14 -24.69 -9.95
CA SER A 235 4.63 -26.06 -9.91
C SER A 235 4.73 -26.51 -11.35
N GLU A 236 5.85 -26.13 -11.97
CA GLU A 236 6.54 -26.84 -13.05
C GLU A 236 8.03 -26.49 -12.98
#